data_AF-A0A6P3GM61-F1
#
_entry.id   AF-A0A6P3GM61-F1
#
_cell.length_a   1.000
_cell.length_b   1.000
_cell.length_c   1.000
_cell.angle_alpha   90.00
_cell.angle_beta   90.00
_cell.angle_gamma   90.00
#
_symmetry.space_group_name_H-M   'P 1'
#
loop_
_entity.id
_entity.type
_entity.pdbx_description
1 polymer ?
#
loop_
_entity_poly.entity_id
_entity_poly.type
_entity_poly.pdbx_seq_one_letter_code
_entity_poly.pdbx_strand_id
1 'polypeptide(L)'
;MKSPEDGGIRLECTSAGWYPKPHAVWRGPHGETMPPLEEAYSVSADGLFLVTMAVIIRDHSVRNMSCSVSNTLLDQEKETVIFIPESFIPRTSPWMVALAVILPSLLLLIAGSIYLIKKLHLGKKILSMQKEAENEEKEIARKELGKERVEKEKECQTKEQLQEELRWRRNLLHAADVVLDPDTAHPELFLSEDRRSVRRGPSRQSVPDNPERFDCRPCVLGLESYSLGRHYWEVEVKNVMVWAVGVCRDNVERKGEALLVPQNGFWTLDMFENQYRALSSPEKILPLKERLHRVGVFLDYEAGDVSFYNMKDRSHIYTCPRSPFSGPLRPFFRLGSDDSPLCICPSFRGAQGVTVPEGGLVLHRAETHHNHQFPGLRAR
;
A
#
# COMPACT_ATOMS: atom_id res chain seq x y z
N MET A 1 -18.99 -26.35 82.17
CA MET A 1 -20.44 -26.58 82.13
C MET A 1 -20.66 -27.99 81.61
N LYS A 2 -20.95 -28.95 82.50
CA LYS A 2 -21.31 -30.31 82.07
C LYS A 2 -22.67 -30.24 81.36
N SER A 3 -22.74 -30.85 80.18
CA SER A 3 -23.95 -30.97 79.36
C SER A 3 -25.08 -31.59 80.19
N PRO A 4 -26.35 -31.17 80.02
CA PRO A 4 -27.48 -31.82 80.66
C PRO A 4 -27.73 -33.16 79.96
N GLU A 5 -26.91 -34.16 80.29
CA GLU A 5 -27.27 -35.55 80.02
C GLU A 5 -28.51 -35.86 80.84
N ASP A 6 -29.61 -36.13 80.14
CA ASP A 6 -30.91 -36.55 80.64
C ASP A 6 -31.90 -35.44 81.04
N GLY A 7 -32.07 -34.42 80.18
CA GLY A 7 -33.31 -33.62 80.02
C GLY A 7 -33.86 -32.84 81.24
N GLY A 8 -33.21 -32.92 82.39
CA GLY A 8 -33.58 -32.27 83.64
C GLY A 8 -32.46 -31.38 84.19
N ILE A 9 -32.73 -30.72 85.31
CA ILE A 9 -31.80 -29.83 86.00
C ILE A 9 -31.14 -30.61 87.14
N ARG A 10 -29.79 -30.73 87.13
CA ARG A 10 -29.01 -31.38 88.19
C ARG A 10 -28.67 -30.36 89.28
N LEU A 11 -29.10 -30.62 90.52
CA LEU A 11 -28.74 -29.86 91.71
C LEU A 11 -27.71 -30.65 92.55
N GLU A 12 -26.78 -29.95 93.19
CA GLU A 12 -25.69 -30.53 93.99
C GLU A 12 -25.50 -29.72 95.28
N CYS A 13 -25.37 -30.40 96.42
CA CYS A 13 -25.23 -29.83 97.76
C CYS A 13 -24.03 -30.46 98.46
N THR A 14 -23.14 -29.64 99.03
CA THR A 14 -21.92 -30.11 99.71
C THR A 14 -21.79 -29.43 101.08
N SER A 15 -21.53 -30.22 102.12
CA SER A 15 -21.43 -29.76 103.51
C SER A 15 -20.28 -30.46 104.25
N ALA A 16 -19.49 -29.69 105.00
CA ALA A 16 -18.25 -30.15 105.64
C ALA A 16 -18.27 -29.91 107.16
N GLY A 17 -17.43 -30.67 107.89
CA GLY A 17 -17.10 -30.40 109.30
C GLY A 17 -17.93 -31.20 110.31
N TRP A 18 -18.37 -32.42 109.96
CA TRP A 18 -19.28 -33.21 110.80
C TRP A 18 -18.56 -34.35 111.54
N TYR A 19 -18.84 -34.55 112.83
CA TYR A 19 -18.41 -35.73 113.59
C TYR A 19 -19.45 -36.10 114.66
N PRO A 20 -19.90 -37.37 114.76
CA PRO A 20 -19.63 -38.50 113.86
C PRO A 20 -20.34 -38.33 112.49
N LYS A 21 -20.40 -39.39 111.66
CA LYS A 21 -21.00 -39.36 110.32
C LYS A 21 -22.42 -38.74 110.35
N PRO A 22 -22.68 -37.64 109.61
CA PRO A 22 -23.99 -36.98 109.60
C PRO A 22 -25.00 -37.73 108.72
N HIS A 23 -26.28 -37.41 108.89
CA HIS A 23 -27.37 -37.86 108.04
C HIS A 23 -27.78 -36.74 107.10
N ALA A 24 -27.86 -37.00 105.79
CA ALA A 24 -28.12 -35.99 104.79
C ALA A 24 -29.27 -36.40 103.86
N VAL A 25 -30.21 -35.47 103.61
CA VAL A 25 -31.43 -35.72 102.83
C VAL A 25 -31.80 -34.51 101.98
N TRP A 26 -32.32 -34.79 100.77
CA TRP A 26 -33.03 -33.79 99.98
C TRP A 26 -34.50 -33.79 100.35
N ARG A 27 -35.10 -32.61 100.51
CA ARG A 27 -36.55 -32.44 100.66
C ARG A 27 -37.11 -31.67 99.48
N GLY A 28 -38.23 -32.14 98.97
CA GLY A 28 -39.00 -31.44 97.94
C GLY A 28 -39.75 -30.22 98.49
N PRO A 29 -40.50 -29.51 97.64
CA PRO A 29 -41.24 -28.31 98.02
C PRO A 29 -42.24 -28.51 99.16
N HIS A 30 -42.72 -29.74 99.37
CA HIS A 30 -43.74 -30.08 100.37
C HIS A 30 -43.16 -30.89 101.56
N GLY A 31 -41.83 -30.97 101.69
CA GLY A 31 -41.13 -31.64 102.79
C GLY A 31 -40.93 -33.15 102.63
N GLU A 32 -41.33 -33.72 101.50
CA GLU A 32 -41.12 -35.12 101.14
C GLU A 32 -39.63 -35.43 100.94
N THR A 33 -39.16 -36.55 101.49
CA THR A 33 -37.75 -36.95 101.39
C THR A 33 -37.46 -37.57 100.02
N MET A 34 -36.52 -37.00 99.29
CA MET A 34 -36.14 -37.43 97.94
C MET A 34 -34.88 -38.30 97.99
N PRO A 35 -34.84 -39.45 97.29
CA PRO A 35 -33.64 -40.25 97.21
C PRO A 35 -32.55 -39.49 96.44
N PRO A 36 -31.30 -39.42 96.96
CA PRO A 36 -30.19 -38.84 96.21
C PRO A 36 -29.86 -39.71 95.00
N LEU A 37 -29.50 -39.07 93.89
CA LEU A 37 -28.96 -39.76 92.72
C LEU A 37 -27.52 -40.20 92.96
N GLU A 38 -26.73 -39.34 93.59
CA GLU A 38 -25.36 -39.61 94.01
C GLU A 38 -25.18 -39.09 95.45
N GLU A 39 -24.60 -39.90 96.31
CA GLU A 39 -24.30 -39.58 97.71
C GLU A 39 -22.90 -40.10 98.04
N ALA A 40 -22.00 -39.20 98.46
CA ALA A 40 -20.61 -39.53 98.77
C ALA A 40 -20.20 -38.94 100.12
N TYR A 41 -19.56 -39.78 100.95
CA TYR A 41 -18.97 -39.40 102.23
C TYR A 41 -17.46 -39.55 102.15
N SER A 42 -16.73 -38.50 102.52
CA SER A 42 -15.27 -38.55 102.65
C SER A 42 -14.85 -38.01 104.02
N VAL A 43 -13.72 -38.48 104.53
CA VAL A 43 -13.15 -38.00 105.80
C VAL A 43 -12.00 -37.06 105.47
N SER A 44 -12.09 -35.84 105.96
CA SER A 44 -11.09 -34.80 105.82
C SER A 44 -9.89 -35.08 106.73
N ALA A 45 -8.74 -34.44 106.47
CA ALA A 45 -7.49 -34.67 107.20
C ALA A 45 -7.55 -34.36 108.71
N ASP A 46 -8.55 -33.58 109.14
CA ASP A 46 -8.87 -33.21 110.52
C ASP A 46 -9.80 -34.23 111.22
N GLY A 47 -10.17 -35.33 110.55
CA GLY A 47 -11.04 -36.38 111.08
C GLY A 47 -12.54 -36.08 110.97
N LEU A 48 -12.94 -34.98 110.34
CA LEU A 48 -14.34 -34.59 110.12
C LEU A 48 -14.88 -35.10 108.78
N PHE A 49 -16.18 -35.40 108.71
CA PHE A 49 -16.86 -35.87 107.50
C PHE A 49 -17.25 -34.71 106.58
N LEU A 50 -17.05 -34.92 105.27
CA LEU A 50 -17.54 -34.12 104.15
C LEU A 50 -18.60 -34.95 103.39
N VAL A 51 -19.77 -34.34 103.19
CA VAL A 51 -20.90 -34.94 102.47
C VAL A 51 -21.17 -34.16 101.20
N THR A 52 -21.32 -34.88 100.09
CA THR A 52 -21.81 -34.33 98.82
C THR A 52 -23.00 -35.16 98.32
N MET A 53 -24.09 -34.49 97.97
CA MET A 53 -25.30 -35.12 97.44
C MET A 53 -25.79 -34.41 96.19
N ALA A 54 -26.31 -35.17 95.23
CA ALA A 54 -26.91 -34.64 94.01
C ALA A 54 -28.30 -35.23 93.74
N VAL A 55 -29.18 -34.44 93.11
CA VAL A 55 -30.53 -34.84 92.68
C VAL A 55 -30.84 -34.23 91.30
N ILE A 56 -31.63 -34.92 90.48
CA ILE A 56 -32.08 -34.43 89.16
C ILE A 56 -33.58 -34.15 89.20
N ILE A 57 -33.97 -32.98 88.71
CA ILE A 57 -35.36 -32.55 88.64
C ILE A 57 -35.79 -32.51 87.18
N ARG A 58 -36.79 -33.32 86.86
CA ARG A 58 -37.39 -33.39 85.51
C ARG A 58 -38.72 -32.66 85.42
N ASP A 59 -39.38 -32.44 86.55
CA ASP A 59 -40.61 -31.68 86.61
C ASP A 59 -40.31 -30.18 86.62
N HIS A 60 -40.64 -29.50 85.53
CA HIS A 60 -40.42 -28.07 85.36
C HIS A 60 -41.33 -27.20 86.23
N SER A 61 -42.30 -27.79 86.95
CA SER A 61 -43.14 -27.07 87.92
C SER A 61 -42.47 -26.88 89.28
N VAL A 62 -41.45 -27.67 89.61
CA VAL A 62 -40.70 -27.57 90.88
C VAL A 62 -39.90 -26.27 90.89
N ARG A 63 -40.18 -25.40 91.87
CA ARG A 63 -39.57 -24.07 91.97
C ARG A 63 -38.43 -23.98 92.97
N ASN A 64 -38.46 -24.81 94.01
CA ASN A 64 -37.46 -24.85 95.06
C ASN A 64 -37.23 -26.28 95.56
N MET A 65 -36.06 -26.49 96.17
CA MET A 65 -35.66 -27.75 96.80
C MET A 65 -34.81 -27.43 98.02
N SER A 66 -34.89 -28.21 99.09
CA SER A 66 -34.02 -28.04 100.26
C SER A 66 -33.09 -29.23 100.50
N CYS A 67 -31.86 -28.94 100.91
CA CYS A 67 -30.86 -29.92 101.32
C CYS A 67 -30.68 -29.77 102.84
N SER A 68 -30.95 -30.82 103.61
CA SER A 68 -30.75 -30.85 105.06
C SER A 68 -29.69 -31.88 105.45
N VAL A 69 -28.74 -31.46 106.29
CA VAL A 69 -27.70 -32.30 106.87
C VAL A 69 -27.76 -32.15 108.39
N SER A 70 -27.90 -33.27 109.10
CA SER A 70 -28.06 -33.26 110.56
C SER A 70 -27.21 -34.31 111.28
N ASN A 71 -26.98 -34.08 112.57
CA ASN A 71 -26.29 -35.00 113.47
C ASN A 71 -27.17 -35.23 114.70
N THR A 72 -27.76 -36.43 114.79
CA THR A 72 -28.71 -36.80 115.85
C THR A 72 -28.07 -36.99 117.22
N LEU A 73 -26.74 -37.13 117.30
CA LEU A 73 -26.02 -37.30 118.57
C LEU A 73 -25.61 -35.96 119.21
N LEU A 74 -25.43 -34.91 118.40
CA LEU A 74 -25.07 -33.56 118.85
C LEU A 74 -26.20 -32.53 118.67
N ASP A 75 -27.37 -32.97 118.19
CA ASP A 75 -28.57 -32.16 117.91
C ASP A 75 -28.27 -30.92 117.03
N GLN A 76 -27.54 -31.12 115.94
CA GLN A 76 -27.18 -30.08 114.97
C GLN A 76 -27.83 -30.34 113.61
N GLU A 77 -28.50 -29.34 113.02
CA GLU A 77 -29.06 -29.40 111.67
C GLU A 77 -28.65 -28.15 110.86
N LYS A 78 -28.29 -28.34 109.59
CA LYS A 78 -28.09 -27.26 108.62
C LYS A 78 -28.96 -27.54 107.38
N GLU A 79 -29.81 -26.58 107.02
CA GLU A 79 -30.68 -26.66 105.85
C GLU A 79 -30.44 -25.47 104.90
N THR A 80 -30.48 -25.72 103.60
CA THR A 80 -30.38 -24.69 102.55
C THR A 80 -31.39 -24.92 101.43
N VAL A 81 -31.94 -23.85 100.85
CA VAL A 81 -32.97 -23.88 99.80
C VAL A 81 -32.43 -23.33 98.48
N ILE A 82 -32.64 -24.05 97.38
CA ILE A 82 -32.18 -23.71 96.03
C ILE A 82 -33.40 -23.39 95.14
N PHE A 83 -33.37 -22.29 94.38
CA PHE A 83 -34.45 -21.85 93.47
C PHE A 83 -34.12 -22.09 91.98
N ILE A 84 -35.11 -22.45 91.17
CA ILE A 84 -34.97 -22.81 89.74
C ILE A 84 -35.68 -21.78 88.81
N PRO A 85 -35.01 -21.18 87.79
CA PRO A 85 -35.59 -20.16 86.89
C PRO A 85 -36.33 -20.72 85.64
N GLU A 86 -37.24 -19.93 85.03
CA GLU A 86 -38.02 -20.28 83.80
C GLU A 86 -37.27 -19.96 82.47
N SER A 87 -37.50 -20.77 81.42
CA SER A 87 -36.71 -20.96 80.17
C SER A 87 -36.94 -19.98 78.97
N PHE A 88 -35.99 -19.94 78.00
CA PHE A 88 -35.85 -18.98 76.85
C PHE A 88 -36.11 -19.56 75.43
N ILE A 89 -36.88 -18.88 74.53
CA ILE A 89 -36.97 -19.17 73.05
C ILE A 89 -37.29 -17.87 72.19
N PRO A 90 -36.73 -17.62 70.97
CA PRO A 90 -36.99 -16.41 70.12
C PRO A 90 -37.84 -16.60 68.80
N ARG A 91 -38.33 -15.50 68.13
CA ARG A 91 -39.32 -15.45 66.97
C ARG A 91 -38.92 -14.49 65.78
N THR A 92 -39.41 -14.63 64.52
CA THR A 92 -39.00 -13.86 63.26
C THR A 92 -40.13 -13.11 62.44
N SER A 93 -39.81 -12.13 61.52
CA SER A 93 -40.75 -11.09 60.92
C SER A 93 -40.75 -10.83 59.34
N PRO A 94 -41.74 -10.07 58.77
CA PRO A 94 -42.15 -10.05 57.33
C PRO A 94 -41.25 -9.38 56.25
N TRP A 95 -40.36 -8.44 56.57
CA TRP A 95 -39.51 -7.75 55.59
C TRP A 95 -38.53 -8.71 54.89
N MET A 96 -38.22 -9.85 55.51
CA MET A 96 -37.35 -10.88 54.97
C MET A 96 -37.95 -11.56 53.71
N VAL A 97 -39.28 -11.51 53.51
CA VAL A 97 -39.94 -12.15 52.37
C VAL A 97 -39.87 -11.29 51.10
N ALA A 98 -40.02 -9.97 51.22
CA ALA A 98 -39.98 -9.06 50.06
C ALA A 98 -38.58 -9.04 49.40
N LEU A 99 -37.52 -9.09 50.21
CA LEU A 99 -36.14 -9.18 49.72
C LEU A 99 -35.88 -10.48 48.95
N ALA A 100 -36.52 -11.58 49.36
CA ALA A 100 -36.35 -12.88 48.71
C ALA A 100 -36.88 -12.95 47.27
N VAL A 101 -37.80 -12.05 46.87
CA VAL A 101 -38.38 -12.03 45.51
C VAL A 101 -37.75 -10.96 44.63
N ILE A 102 -37.47 -9.78 45.19
CA ILE A 102 -36.93 -8.64 44.43
C ILE A 102 -35.47 -8.90 44.00
N LEU A 103 -34.67 -9.55 44.86
CA LEU A 103 -33.25 -9.81 44.56
C LEU A 103 -33.07 -10.76 43.36
N PRO A 104 -33.74 -11.93 43.27
CA PRO A 104 -33.65 -12.80 42.11
C PRO A 104 -34.15 -12.17 40.81
N SER A 105 -35.25 -11.41 40.86
CA SER A 105 -35.79 -10.77 39.66
C SER A 105 -34.83 -9.72 39.11
N LEU A 106 -34.18 -8.94 39.99
CA LEU A 106 -33.16 -7.97 39.60
C LEU A 106 -31.94 -8.66 38.97
N LEU A 107 -31.49 -9.79 39.55
CA LEU A 107 -30.36 -10.56 39.02
C LEU A 107 -30.63 -11.12 37.62
N LEU A 108 -31.85 -11.58 37.34
CA LEU A 108 -32.24 -12.07 36.01
C LEU A 108 -32.26 -10.94 34.97
N LEU A 109 -32.76 -9.76 35.34
CA LEU A 109 -32.75 -8.58 34.46
C LEU A 109 -31.32 -8.13 34.14
N ILE A 110 -30.43 -8.13 35.15
CA ILE A 110 -29.01 -7.82 34.97
C ILE A 110 -28.34 -8.87 34.06
N ALA A 111 -28.59 -10.16 34.26
CA ALA A 111 -28.05 -11.20 33.40
C ALA A 111 -28.54 -11.08 31.93
N GLY A 112 -29.83 -10.80 31.73
CA GLY A 112 -30.41 -10.59 30.40
C GLY A 112 -29.83 -9.37 29.67
N SER A 113 -29.69 -8.24 30.37
CA SER A 113 -29.07 -7.03 29.81
C SER A 113 -27.59 -7.23 29.46
N ILE A 114 -26.82 -7.91 30.31
CA ILE A 114 -25.42 -8.29 30.02
C ILE A 114 -25.35 -9.17 28.77
N TYR A 115 -26.26 -10.15 28.64
CA TYR A 115 -26.32 -11.00 27.46
C TYR A 115 -26.62 -10.21 26.18
N LEU A 116 -27.60 -9.30 26.23
CA LEU A 116 -27.94 -8.43 25.08
C LEU A 116 -26.77 -7.53 24.68
N ILE A 117 -26.08 -6.91 25.64
CA ILE A 117 -24.90 -6.08 25.38
C ILE A 117 -23.78 -6.91 24.74
N LYS A 118 -23.49 -8.11 25.28
CA LYS A 118 -22.50 -9.02 24.69
C LYS A 118 -22.85 -9.43 23.27
N LYS A 119 -24.12 -9.75 23.00
CA LYS A 119 -24.61 -10.10 21.66
C LYS A 119 -24.43 -8.94 20.68
N LEU A 120 -24.74 -7.72 21.11
CA LEU A 120 -24.56 -6.50 20.29
C LEU A 120 -23.08 -6.21 20.01
N HIS A 121 -22.22 -6.38 21.03
CA HIS A 121 -20.77 -6.23 20.89
C HIS A 121 -20.16 -7.25 19.93
N LEU A 122 -20.62 -8.51 19.98
CA LEU A 122 -20.14 -9.56 19.09
C LEU A 122 -20.53 -9.28 17.64
N GLY A 123 -21.77 -8.85 17.38
CA GLY A 123 -22.22 -8.46 16.05
C GLY A 123 -21.43 -7.29 15.46
N LYS A 124 -21.17 -6.24 16.28
CA LYS A 124 -20.38 -5.09 15.85
C LYS A 124 -18.92 -5.45 15.52
N LYS A 125 -18.33 -6.38 16.27
CA LYS A 125 -16.97 -6.89 16.03
C LYS A 125 -16.87 -7.69 14.72
N ILE A 126 -17.88 -8.52 14.42
CA ILE A 126 -17.91 -9.27 13.15
C ILE A 126 -18.01 -8.31 11.96
N LEU A 127 -18.89 -7.31 12.04
CA LEU A 127 -19.05 -6.31 10.99
C LEU A 127 -17.77 -5.48 10.77
N SER A 128 -17.06 -5.12 11.84
CA SER A 128 -15.79 -4.38 11.71
C SER A 128 -14.72 -5.23 11.03
N MET A 129 -14.59 -6.51 11.41
CA MET A 129 -13.62 -7.42 10.78
C MET A 129 -13.95 -7.68 9.31
N GLN A 130 -15.23 -7.81 8.96
CA GLN A 130 -15.64 -8.00 7.57
C GLN A 130 -15.34 -6.76 6.71
N LYS A 131 -15.53 -5.55 7.27
CA LYS A 131 -15.22 -4.29 6.59
C LYS A 131 -13.71 -4.09 6.40
N GLU A 132 -12.90 -4.52 7.37
CA GLU A 132 -11.43 -4.52 7.26
C GLU A 132 -10.97 -5.46 6.14
N ALA A 133 -11.49 -6.69 6.09
CA ALA A 133 -11.17 -7.66 5.04
C ALA A 133 -11.57 -7.17 3.63
N GLU A 134 -12.77 -6.60 3.48
CA GLU A 134 -13.23 -6.02 2.21
C GLU A 134 -12.35 -4.83 1.77
N ASN A 135 -11.90 -4.01 2.73
CA ASN A 135 -11.03 -2.88 2.43
C ASN A 135 -9.62 -3.34 2.02
N GLU A 136 -9.07 -4.37 2.69
CA GLU A 136 -7.81 -5.00 2.30
C GLU A 136 -7.88 -5.60 0.89
N GLU A 137 -8.94 -6.34 0.57
CA GLU A 137 -9.14 -6.91 -0.77
C GLU A 137 -9.21 -5.83 -1.85
N LYS A 138 -9.93 -4.74 -1.59
CA LYS A 138 -9.99 -3.57 -2.49
C LYS A 138 -8.63 -2.88 -2.63
N GLU A 139 -7.84 -2.81 -1.57
CA GLU A 139 -6.51 -2.21 -1.61
C GLU A 139 -5.55 -3.07 -2.45
N ILE A 140 -5.61 -4.40 -2.30
CA ILE A 140 -4.83 -5.34 -3.11
C ILE A 140 -5.23 -5.22 -4.58
N ALA A 141 -6.54 -5.24 -4.90
CA ALA A 141 -7.02 -5.11 -6.27
C ALA A 141 -6.59 -3.77 -6.92
N ARG A 142 -6.62 -2.66 -6.16
CA ARG A 142 -6.14 -1.35 -6.63
C ARG A 142 -4.63 -1.36 -6.90
N LYS A 143 -3.84 -1.99 -6.04
CA LYS A 143 -2.38 -2.11 -6.22
C LYS A 143 -2.05 -2.93 -7.46
N GLU A 144 -2.72 -4.06 -7.68
CA GLU A 144 -2.50 -4.90 -8.86
C GLU A 144 -2.91 -4.19 -10.17
N LEU A 145 -4.07 -3.52 -10.19
CA LEU A 145 -4.49 -2.72 -11.34
C LEU A 145 -3.51 -1.57 -11.65
N GLY A 146 -2.97 -0.93 -10.60
CA GLY A 146 -1.94 0.09 -10.72
C GLY A 146 -0.65 -0.45 -11.33
N LYS A 147 -0.18 -1.61 -10.88
CA LYS A 147 1.00 -2.29 -11.44
C LYS A 147 0.80 -2.64 -12.91
N GLU A 148 -0.32 -3.26 -13.26
CA GLU A 148 -0.62 -3.68 -14.63
C GLU A 148 -0.70 -2.47 -15.58
N ARG A 149 -1.28 -1.35 -15.14
CA ARG A 149 -1.32 -0.11 -15.93
C ARG A 149 0.08 0.43 -16.18
N VAL A 150 0.94 0.47 -15.16
CA VAL A 150 2.33 0.94 -15.29
C VAL A 150 3.14 0.02 -16.22
N GLU A 151 2.94 -1.29 -16.13
CA GLU A 151 3.63 -2.27 -16.98
C GLU A 151 3.20 -2.16 -18.44
N LYS A 152 1.89 -2.03 -18.70
CA LYS A 152 1.35 -1.78 -20.05
C LYS A 152 1.88 -0.48 -20.66
N GLU A 153 1.97 0.59 -19.86
CA GLU A 153 2.49 1.87 -20.34
C GLU A 153 3.98 1.77 -20.71
N LYS A 154 4.79 1.09 -19.89
CA LYS A 154 6.20 0.79 -20.21
C LYS A 154 6.34 -0.07 -21.45
N GLU A 155 5.49 -1.08 -21.61
CA GLU A 155 5.50 -1.95 -22.80
C GLU A 155 5.14 -1.16 -24.06
N CYS A 156 4.13 -0.28 -24.00
CA CYS A 156 3.74 0.59 -25.11
C CYS A 156 4.89 1.52 -25.51
N GLN A 157 5.50 2.20 -24.54
CA GLN A 157 6.66 3.06 -24.77
C GLN A 157 7.84 2.30 -25.38
N THR A 158 8.14 1.09 -24.87
CA THR A 158 9.23 0.25 -25.38
C THR A 158 8.93 -0.21 -26.82
N LYS A 159 7.68 -0.57 -27.12
CA LYS A 159 7.25 -0.95 -28.47
C LYS A 159 7.35 0.21 -29.45
N GLU A 160 6.92 1.40 -29.04
CA GLU A 160 7.04 2.61 -29.85
C GLU A 160 8.51 2.93 -30.14
N GLN A 161 9.38 2.93 -29.12
CA GLN A 161 10.82 3.13 -29.29
C GLN A 161 11.45 2.09 -30.22
N LEU A 162 11.12 0.81 -30.05
CA LEU A 162 11.60 -0.26 -30.91
C LEU A 162 11.10 -0.10 -32.35
N GLN A 163 9.84 0.31 -32.54
CA GLN A 163 9.29 0.58 -33.88
C GLN A 163 9.97 1.78 -34.54
N GLU A 164 10.22 2.85 -33.81
CA GLU A 164 10.99 3.99 -34.30
C GLU A 164 12.42 3.61 -34.65
N GLU A 165 13.07 2.80 -33.83
CA GLU A 165 14.42 2.30 -34.10
C GLU A 165 14.46 1.37 -35.32
N LEU A 166 13.47 0.49 -35.47
CA LEU A 166 13.36 -0.38 -36.66
C LEU A 166 13.06 0.43 -37.92
N ARG A 167 12.18 1.45 -37.82
CA ARG A 167 11.90 2.39 -38.91
C ARG A 167 13.19 3.12 -39.31
N TRP A 168 13.91 3.65 -38.32
CA TRP A 168 15.22 4.28 -38.48
C TRP A 168 16.22 3.37 -39.21
N ARG A 169 16.44 2.16 -38.69
CA ARG A 169 17.41 1.20 -39.23
C ARG A 169 17.07 0.74 -40.65
N ARG A 170 15.78 0.56 -40.96
CA ARG A 170 15.33 0.23 -42.32
C ARG A 170 15.61 1.36 -43.30
N ASN A 171 15.54 2.60 -42.85
CA ASN A 171 15.76 3.76 -43.69
C ASN A 171 17.25 4.03 -43.96
N LEU A 172 18.17 3.54 -43.12
CA LEU A 172 19.61 3.63 -43.39
C LEU A 172 20.02 2.91 -44.70
N LEU A 173 19.25 1.90 -45.13
CA LEU A 173 19.43 1.22 -46.42
C LEU A 173 19.17 2.13 -47.64
N HIS A 174 18.47 3.26 -47.43
CA HIS A 174 18.04 4.20 -48.46
C HIS A 174 18.78 5.54 -48.34
N ALA A 175 19.99 5.53 -47.78
CA ALA A 175 20.83 6.71 -47.66
C ALA A 175 21.18 7.25 -49.05
N ALA A 176 20.71 8.45 -49.35
CA ALA A 176 20.92 9.15 -50.60
C ALA A 176 22.19 9.99 -50.54
N ASP A 177 22.97 9.94 -51.62
CA ASP A 177 24.23 10.65 -51.71
C ASP A 177 24.02 12.08 -52.24
N VAL A 178 23.43 12.95 -51.40
CA VAL A 178 23.01 14.28 -51.87
C VAL A 178 24.21 15.19 -52.15
N VAL A 179 24.19 15.78 -53.35
CA VAL A 179 25.15 16.76 -53.86
C VAL A 179 24.37 18.01 -54.26
N LEU A 180 24.89 19.21 -53.98
CA LEU A 180 24.24 20.48 -54.29
C LEU A 180 24.36 20.85 -55.77
N ASP A 181 23.31 21.49 -56.29
CA ASP A 181 23.21 21.92 -57.68
C ASP A 181 23.56 23.41 -57.84
N PRO A 182 24.71 23.73 -58.47
CA PRO A 182 25.15 25.12 -58.69
C PRO A 182 24.20 25.95 -59.55
N ASP A 183 23.41 25.33 -60.43
CA ASP A 183 22.52 26.06 -61.32
C ASP A 183 21.31 26.62 -60.58
N THR A 184 20.90 25.96 -59.50
CA THR A 184 19.81 26.40 -58.61
C THR A 184 20.24 27.40 -57.55
N ALA A 185 21.54 27.42 -57.21
CA ALA A 185 22.06 28.13 -56.05
C ALA A 185 21.89 29.66 -56.19
N HIS A 186 21.30 30.28 -55.16
CA HIS A 186 21.21 31.74 -55.09
C HIS A 186 22.60 32.40 -55.19
N PRO A 187 22.77 33.57 -55.86
CA PRO A 187 24.09 34.18 -56.07
C PRO A 187 24.92 34.48 -54.81
N GLU A 188 24.28 34.61 -53.64
CA GLU A 188 24.95 34.80 -52.34
C GLU A 188 25.47 33.48 -51.72
N LEU A 189 25.15 32.32 -52.31
CA LEU A 189 25.54 31.02 -51.80
C LEU A 189 26.79 30.50 -52.51
N PHE A 190 27.82 30.22 -51.73
CA PHE A 190 29.08 29.65 -52.17
C PHE A 190 29.10 28.18 -51.81
N LEU A 191 29.20 27.32 -52.82
CA LEU A 191 29.29 25.88 -52.65
C LEU A 191 30.75 25.47 -52.45
N SER A 192 30.98 24.43 -51.65
CA SER A 192 32.28 23.75 -51.59
C SER A 192 32.59 23.02 -52.90
N GLU A 193 33.86 22.68 -53.10
CA GLU A 193 34.33 21.96 -54.30
C GLU A 193 33.65 20.59 -54.46
N ASP A 194 33.45 19.88 -53.34
CA ASP A 194 32.72 18.60 -53.31
C ASP A 194 31.19 18.77 -53.41
N ARG A 195 30.70 20.03 -53.45
CA ARG A 195 29.29 20.42 -53.49
C ARG A 195 28.44 19.81 -52.37
N ARG A 196 29.03 19.53 -51.20
CA ARG A 196 28.27 19.05 -50.03
C ARG A 196 28.07 20.11 -48.95
N SER A 197 28.80 21.21 -49.04
CA SER A 197 28.67 22.32 -48.12
C SER A 197 28.26 23.58 -48.86
N VAL A 198 27.46 24.40 -48.18
CA VAL A 198 27.06 25.71 -48.66
C VAL A 198 27.26 26.74 -47.57
N ARG A 199 27.83 27.89 -47.92
CA ARG A 199 27.95 29.05 -47.03
C ARG A 199 27.38 30.29 -47.70
N ARG A 200 26.84 31.21 -46.92
CA ARG A 200 26.46 32.53 -47.42
C ARG A 200 27.71 33.40 -47.46
N GLY A 201 27.96 34.06 -48.59
CA GLY A 201 29.06 35.00 -48.73
C GLY A 201 28.64 36.45 -48.47
N PRO A 202 29.62 37.36 -48.37
CA PRO A 202 29.38 38.77 -48.07
C PRO A 202 28.74 39.54 -49.22
N SER A 203 28.79 39.00 -50.44
CA SER A 203 28.28 39.62 -51.65
C SER A 203 27.78 38.59 -52.65
N ARG A 204 26.95 39.05 -53.58
CA ARG A 204 26.43 38.25 -54.71
C ARG A 204 27.56 37.94 -55.69
N GLN A 205 27.65 36.68 -56.10
CA GLN A 205 28.52 36.25 -57.19
C GLN A 205 27.95 36.72 -58.53
N SER A 206 28.85 37.01 -59.49
CA SER A 206 28.46 37.26 -60.87
C SER A 206 28.22 35.92 -61.58
N VAL A 207 26.99 35.44 -61.50
CA VAL A 207 26.54 34.19 -62.13
C VAL A 207 25.34 34.45 -63.05
N PRO A 208 25.14 33.66 -64.11
CA PRO A 208 23.99 33.82 -65.01
C PRO A 208 22.67 33.62 -64.27
N ASP A 209 21.71 34.51 -64.52
CA ASP A 209 20.34 34.39 -64.02
C ASP A 209 19.53 33.42 -64.90
N ASN A 210 19.82 32.13 -64.76
CA ASN A 210 19.08 31.07 -65.44
C ASN A 210 17.71 30.84 -64.75
N PRO A 211 16.73 30.20 -65.42
CA PRO A 211 15.40 29.96 -64.84
C PRO A 211 15.39 29.11 -63.56
N GLU A 212 16.33 28.18 -63.41
CA GLU A 212 16.43 27.27 -62.25
C GLU A 212 16.94 27.96 -60.98
N ARG A 213 17.63 29.10 -61.14
CA ARG A 213 18.30 29.82 -60.05
C ARG A 213 17.30 30.56 -59.17
N PHE A 214 17.42 30.39 -57.85
CA PHE A 214 16.74 31.26 -56.90
C PHE A 214 17.35 32.67 -56.88
N ASP A 215 16.52 33.71 -56.92
CA ASP A 215 16.98 35.12 -57.02
C ASP A 215 16.72 35.98 -55.77
N CYS A 216 15.72 35.59 -54.97
CA CYS A 216 15.20 36.35 -53.84
C CYS A 216 15.72 35.82 -52.49
N ARG A 217 15.54 34.52 -52.22
CA ARG A 217 15.94 33.88 -50.96
C ARG A 217 17.21 33.04 -51.16
N PRO A 218 18.13 33.00 -50.18
CA PRO A 218 19.38 32.25 -50.26
C PRO A 218 19.11 30.74 -50.14
N CYS A 219 18.62 30.15 -51.24
CA CYS A 219 18.22 28.75 -51.36
C CYS A 219 19.08 28.03 -52.41
N VAL A 220 19.21 26.72 -52.25
CA VAL A 220 19.86 25.80 -53.20
C VAL A 220 19.20 24.42 -53.10
N LEU A 221 19.21 23.66 -54.20
CA LEU A 221 18.67 22.30 -54.24
C LEU A 221 19.78 21.25 -54.33
N GLY A 222 19.44 20.02 -53.95
CA GLY A 222 20.24 18.84 -54.26
C GLY A 222 20.05 18.40 -55.71
N LEU A 223 21.11 18.04 -56.43
CA LEU A 223 21.18 17.75 -57.87
C LEU A 223 20.15 16.72 -58.35
N GLU A 224 19.99 15.62 -57.62
CA GLU A 224 19.05 14.56 -57.98
C GLU A 224 17.62 14.87 -57.54
N SER A 225 16.65 14.37 -58.31
CA SER A 225 15.23 14.41 -57.99
C SER A 225 14.65 13.02 -57.80
N TYR A 226 13.67 12.91 -56.91
CA TYR A 226 13.06 11.67 -56.47
C TYR A 226 11.58 11.66 -56.84
N SER A 227 11.16 10.64 -57.59
CA SER A 227 9.75 10.43 -57.98
C SER A 227 9.18 9.11 -57.46
N LEU A 228 9.98 8.34 -56.72
CA LEU A 228 9.63 7.03 -56.18
C LEU A 228 10.64 6.63 -55.09
N GLY A 229 10.25 5.66 -54.29
CA GLY A 229 11.05 5.06 -53.25
C GLY A 229 11.17 5.90 -51.98
N ARG A 230 12.03 5.39 -51.10
CA ARG A 230 12.41 6.05 -49.86
C ARG A 230 13.81 6.60 -50.01
N HIS A 231 14.05 7.78 -49.45
CA HIS A 231 15.33 8.47 -49.51
C HIS A 231 15.62 9.12 -48.18
N TYR A 232 16.91 9.17 -47.83
CA TYR A 232 17.36 9.69 -46.55
C TYR A 232 18.69 10.42 -46.67
N TRP A 233 18.83 11.58 -46.03
CA TRP A 233 20.11 12.27 -45.87
C TRP A 233 20.21 13.00 -44.54
N GLU A 234 21.44 13.29 -44.12
CA GLU A 234 21.73 14.04 -42.91
C GLU A 234 22.33 15.41 -43.24
N VAL A 235 21.97 16.42 -42.45
CA VAL A 235 22.46 17.78 -42.58
C VAL A 235 22.97 18.28 -41.23
N GLU A 236 24.21 18.75 -41.20
CA GLU A 236 24.81 19.38 -40.04
C GLU A 236 24.44 20.86 -39.95
N VAL A 237 23.88 21.26 -38.80
CA VAL A 237 23.24 22.57 -38.56
C VAL A 237 23.69 23.24 -37.24
N LYS A 238 24.58 22.61 -36.48
CA LYS A 238 24.97 22.98 -35.10
C LYS A 238 25.24 24.47 -34.89
N ASN A 239 25.96 25.11 -35.81
CA ASN A 239 26.44 26.49 -35.68
C ASN A 239 25.74 27.48 -36.61
N VAL A 240 24.64 27.08 -37.25
CA VAL A 240 23.91 27.93 -38.19
C VAL A 240 22.71 28.56 -37.47
N MET A 241 22.58 29.90 -37.52
CA MET A 241 21.55 30.65 -36.78
C MET A 241 20.23 30.81 -37.54
N VAL A 242 20.24 30.74 -38.87
CA VAL A 242 19.01 30.75 -39.68
C VAL A 242 19.14 29.77 -40.82
N TRP A 243 18.30 28.74 -40.84
CA TRP A 243 18.31 27.72 -41.88
C TRP A 243 16.93 27.10 -42.10
N ALA A 244 16.73 26.50 -43.27
CA ALA A 244 15.63 25.57 -43.52
C ALA A 244 16.13 24.38 -44.34
N VAL A 245 15.67 23.18 -44.00
CA VAL A 245 16.02 21.94 -44.69
C VAL A 245 14.78 21.11 -44.94
N GLY A 246 14.76 20.35 -46.02
CA GLY A 246 13.65 19.46 -46.33
C GLY A 246 13.61 19.08 -47.80
N VAL A 247 12.42 19.04 -48.38
CA VAL A 247 12.22 18.79 -49.80
C VAL A 247 11.31 19.85 -50.43
N CYS A 248 11.50 20.08 -51.71
CA CYS A 248 10.55 20.84 -52.53
C CYS A 248 10.22 20.11 -53.82
N ARG A 249 9.14 20.50 -54.49
CA ARG A 249 8.91 20.05 -55.88
C ARG A 249 10.01 20.60 -56.79
N ASP A 250 10.31 19.88 -57.86
CA ASP A 250 11.30 20.33 -58.85
C ASP A 250 10.83 21.58 -59.60
N ASN A 251 9.51 21.76 -59.76
CA ASN A 251 8.89 22.86 -60.49
C ASN A 251 8.38 24.00 -59.60
N VAL A 252 8.91 24.19 -58.39
CA VAL A 252 8.53 25.33 -57.55
C VAL A 252 8.97 26.66 -58.17
N GLU A 253 8.23 27.73 -57.89
CA GLU A 253 8.60 29.08 -58.30
C GLU A 253 9.98 29.46 -57.75
N ARG A 254 10.91 29.81 -58.65
CA ARG A 254 12.30 30.15 -58.31
C ARG A 254 12.52 31.65 -58.21
N LYS A 255 11.63 32.45 -58.81
CA LYS A 255 11.78 33.91 -58.93
C LYS A 255 10.87 34.64 -57.94
N GLY A 256 11.40 35.69 -57.34
CA GLY A 256 10.68 36.49 -56.35
C GLY A 256 10.41 35.76 -55.04
N GLU A 257 9.46 36.29 -54.26
CA GLU A 257 9.20 35.80 -52.92
C GLU A 257 8.12 34.70 -52.90
N ALA A 258 8.53 33.49 -52.56
CA ALA A 258 7.63 32.35 -52.33
C ALA A 258 7.55 31.98 -50.84
N LEU A 259 6.33 31.71 -50.37
CA LEU A 259 6.09 31.09 -49.07
C LEU A 259 6.50 29.62 -49.12
N LEU A 260 7.31 29.18 -48.17
CA LEU A 260 7.84 27.81 -48.09
C LEU A 260 6.82 26.87 -47.42
N VAL A 261 5.62 26.77 -48.00
CA VAL A 261 4.53 25.94 -47.47
C VAL A 261 4.20 24.77 -48.41
N PRO A 262 3.54 23.68 -47.94
CA PRO A 262 3.24 22.51 -48.77
C PRO A 262 2.38 22.83 -49.99
N GLN A 263 1.49 23.82 -49.88
CA GLN A 263 0.67 24.30 -51.00
C GLN A 263 1.51 24.81 -52.17
N ASN A 264 2.67 25.40 -51.87
CA ASN A 264 3.64 25.88 -52.85
C ASN A 264 4.69 24.82 -53.18
N GLY A 265 4.52 23.58 -52.69
CA GLY A 265 5.41 22.47 -52.97
C GLY A 265 6.65 22.41 -52.07
N PHE A 266 6.60 22.93 -50.84
CA PHE A 266 7.71 22.86 -49.89
C PHE A 266 7.32 22.09 -48.61
N TRP A 267 8.16 21.16 -48.19
CA TRP A 267 8.03 20.41 -46.94
C TRP A 267 9.34 20.55 -46.16
N THR A 268 9.40 21.53 -45.28
CA THR A 268 10.66 21.94 -44.65
C THR A 268 10.53 22.14 -43.15
N LEU A 269 11.62 21.82 -42.45
CA LEU A 269 11.89 22.21 -41.07
C LEU A 269 12.80 23.43 -41.11
N ASP A 270 12.41 24.51 -40.42
CA ASP A 270 13.21 25.72 -40.31
C ASP A 270 13.65 26.00 -38.87
N MET A 271 14.69 26.83 -38.76
CA MET A 271 15.10 27.43 -37.51
C MET A 271 15.34 28.91 -37.73
N PHE A 272 14.61 29.73 -36.97
CA PHE A 272 14.66 31.18 -36.99
C PHE A 272 14.42 31.73 -35.58
N GLU A 273 15.21 32.70 -35.13
CA GLU A 273 15.08 33.32 -33.79
C GLU A 273 15.05 32.31 -32.64
N ASN A 274 15.90 31.26 -32.69
CA ASN A 274 15.93 30.14 -31.73
C ASN A 274 14.60 29.35 -31.61
N GLN A 275 13.73 29.44 -32.60
CA GLN A 275 12.53 28.63 -32.69
C GLN A 275 12.65 27.66 -33.87
N TYR A 276 12.22 26.43 -33.65
CA TYR A 276 12.08 25.44 -34.71
C TYR A 276 10.65 25.42 -35.19
N ARG A 277 10.43 25.50 -36.51
CA ARG A 277 9.08 25.47 -37.06
C ARG A 277 8.99 24.50 -38.21
N ALA A 278 7.86 23.82 -38.27
CA ALA A 278 7.45 23.14 -39.48
C ALA A 278 6.67 24.16 -40.31
N LEU A 279 7.19 24.46 -41.49
CA LEU A 279 6.54 25.40 -42.41
C LEU A 279 5.36 24.69 -43.08
N SER A 280 4.27 24.54 -42.33
CA SER A 280 2.95 24.04 -42.75
C SER A 280 1.93 25.18 -42.85
N SER A 281 0.70 24.89 -43.26
CA SER A 281 -0.42 25.83 -43.18
C SER A 281 -1.52 25.23 -42.28
N PRO A 282 -1.70 25.72 -41.03
CA PRO A 282 -0.94 26.81 -40.39
C PRO A 282 0.48 26.41 -40.00
N GLU A 283 1.36 27.39 -39.83
CA GLU A 283 2.74 27.21 -39.36
C GLU A 283 2.73 26.62 -37.95
N LYS A 284 3.65 25.68 -37.68
CA LYS A 284 3.69 24.97 -36.39
C LYS A 284 5.05 25.16 -35.71
N ILE A 285 5.04 25.84 -34.57
CA ILE A 285 6.20 25.95 -33.68
C ILE A 285 6.39 24.63 -32.93
N LEU A 286 7.61 24.08 -32.96
CA LEU A 286 7.97 22.82 -32.34
C LEU A 286 8.63 23.06 -30.97
N PRO A 287 8.18 22.42 -29.88
CA PRO A 287 8.67 22.65 -28.52
C PRO A 287 10.00 21.93 -28.23
N LEU A 288 11.00 22.11 -29.10
CA LEU A 288 12.33 21.55 -28.93
C LEU A 288 13.14 22.39 -27.93
N LYS A 289 13.64 21.76 -26.86
CA LYS A 289 14.43 22.41 -25.81
C LYS A 289 15.92 22.47 -26.14
N GLU A 290 16.43 21.46 -26.84
CA GLU A 290 17.84 21.36 -27.22
C GLU A 290 18.07 21.89 -28.64
N ARG A 291 19.23 22.51 -28.85
CA ARG A 291 19.66 22.95 -30.18
C ARG A 291 20.02 21.73 -31.04
N LEU A 292 19.40 21.62 -32.20
CA LEU A 292 19.71 20.59 -33.19
C LEU A 292 21.14 20.78 -33.71
N HIS A 293 21.88 19.67 -33.71
CA HIS A 293 23.25 19.63 -34.23
C HIS A 293 23.27 19.06 -35.66
N ARG A 294 22.46 18.04 -35.87
CA ARG A 294 22.34 17.35 -37.14
C ARG A 294 20.91 16.85 -37.30
N VAL A 295 20.35 17.06 -38.48
CA VAL A 295 18.97 16.73 -38.82
C VAL A 295 18.96 15.68 -39.91
N GLY A 296 18.24 14.58 -39.67
CA GLY A 296 17.94 13.58 -40.68
C GLY A 296 16.65 13.95 -41.39
N VAL A 297 16.68 13.96 -42.73
CA VAL A 297 15.50 14.19 -43.58
C VAL A 297 15.14 12.88 -44.26
N PHE A 298 13.90 12.45 -44.10
CA PHE A 298 13.37 11.22 -44.67
C PHE A 298 12.23 11.55 -45.62
N LEU A 299 12.32 11.01 -46.82
CA LEU A 299 11.27 11.02 -47.82
C LEU A 299 10.78 9.58 -48.01
N ASP A 300 9.48 9.36 -47.86
CA ASP A 300 8.79 8.16 -48.34
C ASP A 300 7.78 8.63 -49.40
N TYR A 301 8.17 8.49 -50.67
CA TYR A 301 7.42 9.10 -51.77
C TYR A 301 6.05 8.45 -51.92
N GLU A 302 5.98 7.11 -51.89
CA GLU A 302 4.73 6.36 -52.01
C GLU A 302 3.79 6.58 -50.82
N ALA A 303 4.32 6.71 -49.60
CA ALA A 303 3.50 7.00 -48.42
C ALA A 303 3.03 8.47 -48.36
N GLY A 304 3.67 9.38 -49.10
CA GLY A 304 3.39 10.81 -49.04
C GLY A 304 3.93 11.49 -47.79
N ASP A 305 4.99 10.93 -47.19
CA ASP A 305 5.51 11.35 -45.89
C ASP A 305 6.90 12.00 -46.02
N VAL A 306 7.07 13.16 -45.37
CA VAL A 306 8.39 13.77 -45.12
C VAL A 306 8.59 13.86 -43.61
N SER A 307 9.66 13.25 -43.09
CA SER A 307 9.94 13.21 -41.66
C SER A 307 11.32 13.73 -41.31
N PHE A 308 11.42 14.35 -40.14
CA PHE A 308 12.63 14.97 -39.61
C PHE A 308 13.01 14.32 -38.28
N TYR A 309 14.30 14.06 -38.09
CA TYR A 309 14.83 13.42 -36.89
C TYR A 309 16.06 14.14 -36.35
N ASN A 310 16.21 14.18 -35.03
CA ASN A 310 17.42 14.65 -34.39
C ASN A 310 18.45 13.52 -34.41
N MET A 311 19.55 13.73 -35.11
CA MET A 311 20.55 12.68 -35.32
C MET A 311 21.42 12.40 -34.10
N LYS A 312 21.43 13.31 -33.12
CA LYS A 312 22.23 13.16 -31.90
C LYS A 312 21.68 12.06 -30.98
N ASP A 313 20.36 12.06 -30.77
CA ASP A 313 19.64 11.12 -29.90
C ASP A 313 18.68 10.19 -30.67
N ARG A 314 18.62 10.34 -32.01
CA ARG A 314 17.75 9.59 -32.93
C ARG A 314 16.26 9.78 -32.65
N SER A 315 15.88 10.87 -31.99
CA SER A 315 14.48 11.17 -31.70
C SER A 315 13.75 11.74 -32.92
N HIS A 316 12.46 11.44 -33.03
CA HIS A 316 11.57 12.07 -33.99
C HIS A 316 11.37 13.55 -33.67
N ILE A 317 11.49 14.42 -34.67
CA ILE A 317 11.20 15.86 -34.55
C ILE A 317 9.79 16.16 -35.04
N TYR A 318 9.53 15.80 -36.30
CA TYR A 318 8.28 16.15 -36.98
C TYR A 318 8.07 15.30 -38.22
N THR A 319 6.80 15.00 -38.54
CA THR A 319 6.40 14.45 -39.84
C THR A 319 5.37 15.37 -40.44
N CYS A 320 5.61 15.82 -41.67
CA CYS A 320 4.66 16.62 -42.42
C CYS A 320 3.34 15.85 -42.60
N PRO A 321 2.19 16.55 -42.66
CA PRO A 321 0.91 15.90 -42.92
C PRO A 321 0.98 15.10 -44.22
N ARG A 322 0.47 13.87 -44.16
CA ARG A 322 0.49 12.96 -45.32
C ARG A 322 -0.22 13.59 -46.49
N SER A 323 0.46 13.64 -47.63
CA SER A 323 -0.17 14.11 -48.87
C SER A 323 0.49 13.42 -50.06
N PRO A 324 -0.29 12.97 -51.06
CA PRO A 324 0.28 12.41 -52.26
C PRO A 324 1.12 13.47 -52.97
N PHE A 325 2.35 13.11 -53.32
CA PHE A 325 3.21 13.98 -54.10
C PHE A 325 2.79 13.97 -55.57
N SER A 326 2.91 15.13 -56.20
CA SER A 326 2.69 15.30 -57.63
C SER A 326 3.97 15.84 -58.24
N GLY A 327 4.62 15.01 -59.06
CA GLY A 327 5.90 15.29 -59.70
C GLY A 327 7.13 15.03 -58.81
N PRO A 328 8.33 15.13 -59.41
CA PRO A 328 9.59 14.90 -58.74
C PRO A 328 9.82 15.88 -57.59
N LEU A 329 10.44 15.38 -56.51
CA LEU A 329 10.90 16.16 -55.36
C LEU A 329 12.42 16.26 -55.33
N ARG A 330 12.95 17.38 -54.87
CA ARG A 330 14.39 17.59 -54.68
C ARG A 330 14.70 17.94 -53.23
N PRO A 331 15.87 17.53 -52.69
CA PRO A 331 16.38 18.07 -51.44
C PRO A 331 16.45 19.60 -51.51
N PHE A 332 15.97 20.26 -50.47
CA PHE A 332 15.89 21.70 -50.38
C PHE A 332 16.71 22.20 -49.18
N PHE A 333 17.49 23.26 -49.41
CA PHE A 333 18.30 23.90 -48.40
C PHE A 333 18.19 25.42 -48.52
N ARG A 334 17.99 26.09 -47.39
CA ARG A 334 18.05 27.55 -47.25
C ARG A 334 19.03 27.91 -46.16
N LEU A 335 19.89 28.89 -46.44
CA LEU A 335 20.85 29.41 -45.49
C LEU A 335 20.66 30.91 -45.30
N GLY A 336 20.00 31.30 -44.21
CA GLY A 336 19.65 32.68 -43.93
C GLY A 336 20.75 33.49 -43.25
N SER A 337 21.67 32.83 -42.52
CA SER A 337 22.79 33.50 -41.85
C SER A 337 24.15 33.16 -42.48
N ASP A 338 25.16 33.96 -42.19
CA ASP A 338 26.54 33.85 -42.67
C ASP A 338 27.52 33.32 -41.60
N ASP A 339 27.02 32.94 -40.42
CA ASP A 339 27.85 32.50 -39.27
C ASP A 339 28.65 31.22 -39.54
N SER A 340 28.09 30.29 -40.30
CA SER A 340 28.68 28.97 -40.54
C SER A 340 28.10 28.30 -41.79
N PRO A 341 28.86 27.40 -42.44
CA PRO A 341 28.34 26.61 -43.53
C PRO A 341 27.30 25.59 -43.04
N LEU A 342 26.37 25.24 -43.92
CA LEU A 342 25.52 24.08 -43.79
C LEU A 342 26.15 22.94 -44.59
N CYS A 343 26.29 21.77 -43.97
CA CYS A 343 27.02 20.64 -44.54
C CYS A 343 26.12 19.41 -44.63
N ILE A 344 26.05 18.81 -45.81
CA ILE A 344 25.40 17.52 -46.05
C ILE A 344 26.40 16.44 -45.66
N CYS A 345 25.99 15.53 -44.77
CA CYS A 345 26.86 14.41 -44.43
C CYS A 345 26.89 13.42 -45.60
N PRO A 346 28.08 12.89 -45.96
CA PRO A 346 28.16 11.87 -46.99
C PRO A 346 27.37 10.63 -46.57
N SER A 347 26.67 10.04 -47.52
CA SER A 347 26.07 8.74 -47.29
C SER A 347 27.19 7.73 -47.01
N PHE A 348 27.07 6.95 -45.94
CA PHE A 348 27.91 5.77 -45.78
C PHE A 348 27.51 4.81 -46.89
N ARG A 349 28.19 4.86 -48.04
CA ARG A 349 28.18 3.74 -48.97
C ARG A 349 28.78 2.57 -48.22
N GLY A 350 27.92 1.70 -47.68
CA GLY A 350 28.31 0.37 -47.28
C GLY A 350 29.18 -0.21 -48.40
N ALA A 351 30.32 -0.79 -48.00
CA ALA A 351 31.36 -1.32 -48.88
C ALA A 351 30.84 -1.78 -50.24
N GLN A 352 31.48 -1.32 -51.33
CA GLN A 352 31.33 -1.95 -52.63
C GLN A 352 31.34 -3.48 -52.47
N GLY A 353 30.26 -4.15 -52.85
CA GLY A 353 30.24 -5.61 -53.02
C GLY A 353 29.60 -6.46 -51.92
N VAL A 354 28.89 -5.92 -50.93
CA VAL A 354 28.04 -6.74 -50.06
C VAL A 354 26.57 -6.51 -50.39
N THR A 355 26.00 -7.42 -51.18
CA THR A 355 24.54 -7.54 -51.35
C THR A 355 23.92 -7.84 -49.99
N VAL A 356 23.17 -6.88 -49.45
CA VAL A 356 22.27 -7.13 -48.32
C VAL A 356 21.17 -8.09 -48.81
N PRO A 357 21.02 -9.29 -48.22
CA PRO A 357 19.95 -10.21 -48.62
C PRO A 357 18.58 -9.56 -48.39
N GLU A 358 17.62 -9.78 -49.29
CA GLU A 358 16.24 -9.25 -49.16
C GLU A 358 15.52 -9.71 -47.88
N GLY A 359 16.02 -10.75 -47.21
CA GLY A 359 15.72 -11.02 -45.82
C GLY A 359 16.66 -10.21 -44.93
N GLY A 360 16.17 -9.10 -44.38
CA GLY A 360 16.97 -8.15 -43.59
C GLY A 360 17.86 -8.78 -42.51
N LEU A 361 18.85 -7.98 -42.06
CA LEU A 361 19.88 -8.36 -41.08
C LEU A 361 19.26 -9.12 -39.88
N VAL A 362 19.48 -10.43 -39.85
CA VAL A 362 19.22 -11.25 -38.67
C VAL A 362 20.25 -10.84 -37.62
N LEU A 363 19.85 -9.92 -36.74
CA LEU A 363 20.61 -9.64 -35.54
C LEU A 363 20.49 -10.86 -34.63
N HIS A 364 21.58 -11.62 -34.54
CA HIS A 364 21.73 -12.67 -33.55
C HIS A 364 21.35 -12.11 -32.18
N ARG A 365 20.33 -12.73 -31.58
CA ARG A 365 19.94 -12.51 -30.19
C ARG A 365 21.12 -12.90 -29.31
N ALA A 366 21.50 -12.00 -28.39
CA ALA A 366 22.47 -12.30 -27.36
C ALA A 366 22.08 -13.59 -26.62
N GLU A 367 22.98 -14.56 -26.64
CA GLU A 367 22.90 -15.78 -25.87
C GLU A 367 22.86 -15.42 -24.39
N THR A 368 21.74 -15.74 -23.75
CA THR A 368 21.69 -15.84 -22.29
C THR A 368 22.51 -17.05 -21.89
N HIS A 369 23.62 -16.82 -21.20
CA HIS A 369 24.34 -17.81 -20.43
C HIS A 369 23.36 -18.67 -19.63
N HIS A 370 23.21 -19.93 -19.99
CA HIS A 370 22.76 -20.98 -19.08
C HIS A 370 23.79 -22.10 -19.04
N ASN A 371 24.19 -22.35 -17.81
CA ASN A 371 25.23 -23.25 -17.37
C ASN A 371 24.85 -24.71 -17.66
N HIS A 372 25.86 -25.49 -18.02
CA HIS A 372 26.00 -26.94 -18.00
C HIS A 372 24.83 -27.81 -17.48
N GLN A 373 24.38 -28.76 -18.31
CA GLN A 373 24.29 -30.17 -17.89
C GLN A 373 24.31 -31.13 -19.11
N PHE A 374 25.30 -32.02 -19.16
CA PHE A 374 25.38 -33.16 -20.09
C PHE A 374 24.28 -34.19 -19.76
N PRO A 375 23.85 -34.99 -20.76
CA PRO A 375 24.28 -36.39 -20.74
C PRO A 375 24.74 -36.94 -22.09
N GLY A 376 25.68 -37.88 -22.00
CA GLY A 376 26.41 -38.49 -23.09
C GLY A 376 25.58 -39.36 -24.04
N LEU A 377 26.12 -39.42 -25.26
CA LEU A 377 25.79 -40.33 -26.34
C LEU A 377 25.91 -41.82 -25.93
N ARG A 378 25.03 -42.65 -26.50
CA ARG A 378 25.25 -44.09 -26.67
C ARG A 378 26.03 -44.33 -27.96
N ALA A 379 27.01 -45.22 -27.90
CA ALA A 379 27.30 -46.18 -28.95
C ALA A 379 27.93 -47.44 -28.31
N ARG A 380 27.65 -48.59 -28.92
CA ARG A 380 28.02 -49.99 -28.61
C ARG A 380 29.10 -50.26 -27.56
#